data_AF-A0A7J5YB64-F1
#
_entry.id   AF-A0A7J5YB64-F1
#
_cell.length_a   1.000
_cell.length_b   1.000
_cell.length_c   1.000
_cell.angle_alpha   90.00
_cell.angle_beta   90.00
_cell.angle_gamma   90.00
#
_symmetry.space_group_name_H-M   'P 1'
#
loop_
_entity.id
_entity.type
_entity.pdbx_description
1 polymer ?
#
loop_
_entity_poly.entity_id
_entity_poly.type
_entity_poly.pdbx_seq_one_letter_code
_entity_poly.pdbx_strand_id
1 'polypeptide(L)'
;MEISKKETKQVAKISLILLLWDKVVALQRKPVSGRSHFMERMTALFPKDWPCGCPDQTRVLVARLTHQGHDLTQHRQAEEFLGKQTLEVATEQGSKANQYDYCLELERLLVVADQLPNSAHQAKEEWEAWDRWRPEGGCLCPTGANNVWGDGIIAPLPLTITYTSEAELRELENLRMRVALLQQETYIEQALLDTLSPQLSSIVPGPGCPDLSVLRGMYSLLGEGGERFPAIVLDSEPD
;
A
#
# COMPACT_ATOMS: atom_id res chain seq x y z
N MET A 1 8.07 40.98 21.48
CA MET A 1 9.48 40.64 21.15
C MET A 1 9.91 39.22 21.60
N GLU A 2 9.10 38.48 22.37
CA GLU A 2 9.44 37.12 22.85
C GLU A 2 9.07 35.98 21.88
N ILE A 3 8.10 36.21 20.99
CA ILE A 3 7.59 35.19 20.05
C ILE A 3 8.68 34.82 19.01
N SER A 4 9.39 35.83 18.49
CA SER A 4 10.51 35.65 17.54
C SER A 4 11.71 34.87 18.11
N LYS A 5 11.94 34.93 19.44
CA LYS A 5 13.02 34.16 20.11
C LYS A 5 12.66 32.68 20.30
N LYS A 6 11.37 32.34 20.36
CA LYS A 6 10.91 30.94 20.48
C LYS A 6 10.94 30.22 19.12
N GLU A 7 10.54 30.91 18.05
CA GLU A 7 10.61 30.37 16.69
C GLU A 7 12.05 30.09 16.24
N THR A 8 12.97 31.02 16.50
CA THR A 8 14.40 30.84 16.18
C THR A 8 15.05 29.67 16.92
N LYS A 9 14.65 29.43 18.19
CA LYS A 9 15.09 28.25 18.95
C LYS A 9 14.49 26.95 18.40
N GLN A 10 13.23 26.96 17.97
CA GLN A 10 12.57 25.77 17.43
C GLN A 10 13.16 25.37 16.07
N VAL A 11 13.41 26.34 15.19
CA VAL A 11 14.05 26.13 13.89
C VAL A 11 15.47 25.60 14.07
N ALA A 12 16.26 26.16 14.99
CA ALA A 12 17.60 25.67 15.30
C ALA A 12 17.59 24.22 15.82
N LYS A 13 16.57 23.85 16.60
CA LYS A 13 16.40 22.48 17.13
C LYS A 13 16.05 21.47 16.02
N ILE A 14 15.18 21.84 15.09
CA ILE A 14 14.82 21.01 13.94
C ILE A 14 16.03 20.80 13.01
N SER A 15 16.78 21.87 12.70
CA SER A 15 17.99 21.77 11.89
C SER A 15 19.07 20.90 12.54
N LEU A 16 19.19 20.93 13.87
CA LEU A 16 20.10 20.06 14.60
C LEU A 16 19.69 18.59 14.50
N ILE A 17 18.39 18.29 14.59
CA ILE A 17 17.84 16.93 14.47
C ILE A 17 18.10 16.37 13.06
N LEU A 18 17.84 17.16 12.02
CA LEU A 18 18.11 16.76 10.63
C LEU A 18 19.59 16.48 10.40
N LEU A 19 20.49 17.34 10.91
CA LEU A 19 21.93 17.14 10.80
C LEU A 19 22.41 15.89 11.57
N LEU A 20 21.84 15.61 12.74
CA LEU A 20 22.12 14.40 13.50
C LEU A 20 21.65 13.16 12.76
N TRP A 21 20.46 13.23 12.15
CA TRP A 21 19.90 12.16 11.34
C TRP A 21 20.77 11.86 10.12
N ASP A 22 21.21 12.89 9.40
CA ASP A 22 22.14 12.74 8.26
C ASP A 22 23.48 12.12 8.68
N LYS A 23 24.00 12.48 9.85
CA LYS A 23 25.22 11.84 10.41
C LYS A 23 25.00 10.37 10.75
N VAL A 24 23.87 10.01 11.35
CA VAL A 24 23.52 8.61 11.66
C VAL A 24 23.38 7.81 10.37
N VAL A 25 22.66 8.34 9.37
CA VAL A 25 22.51 7.70 8.06
C VAL A 25 23.86 7.54 7.37
N ALA A 26 24.73 8.56 7.41
CA ALA A 26 26.08 8.48 6.84
C ALA A 26 26.96 7.44 7.55
N LEU A 27 26.82 7.28 8.87
CA LEU A 27 27.52 6.23 9.63
C LEU A 27 26.97 4.83 9.32
N GLN A 28 25.65 4.69 9.16
CA GLN A 28 25.01 3.42 8.80
C GLN A 28 25.31 2.98 7.36
N ARG A 29 25.50 3.93 6.44
CA ARG A 29 25.84 3.67 5.02
C ARG A 29 27.31 3.37 4.80
N LYS A 30 28.21 3.64 5.76
CA LYS A 30 29.60 3.23 5.65
C LYS A 30 29.69 1.70 5.74
N PRO A 31 30.21 1.01 4.72
CA PRO A 31 30.39 -0.43 4.77
C PRO A 31 31.48 -0.74 5.79
N VAL A 32 31.07 -1.13 7.00
CA VAL A 32 31.97 -1.67 8.01
C VAL A 32 32.31 -3.10 7.58
N SER A 33 33.58 -3.49 7.60
CA SER A 33 34.06 -4.82 7.16
C SER A 33 33.29 -5.99 7.81
N GLY A 34 32.86 -5.84 9.07
CA GLY A 34 32.00 -6.83 9.74
C GLY A 34 30.59 -6.94 9.15
N ARG A 35 30.00 -5.84 8.65
CA ARG A 35 28.68 -5.82 8.02
C ARG A 35 28.73 -6.40 6.61
N SER A 36 29.77 -6.12 5.83
CA SER A 36 29.92 -6.74 4.51
C SER A 36 30.11 -8.25 4.63
N HIS A 37 30.95 -8.71 5.56
CA HIS A 37 31.14 -10.14 5.81
C HIS A 37 29.90 -10.82 6.41
N PHE A 38 29.12 -10.12 7.24
CA PHE A 38 27.82 -10.61 7.69
C PHE A 38 26.82 -10.72 6.54
N MET A 39 26.69 -9.67 5.72
CA MET A 39 25.80 -9.68 4.56
C MET A 39 26.21 -10.75 3.54
N GLU A 40 27.51 -10.94 3.31
CA GLU A 40 28.06 -11.99 2.44
C GLU A 40 27.71 -13.38 2.97
N ARG A 41 27.92 -13.64 4.27
CA ARG A 41 27.48 -14.88 4.91
C ARG A 41 25.97 -15.07 4.84
N MET A 42 25.19 -14.03 5.10
CA MET A 42 23.73 -14.07 4.99
C MET A 42 23.30 -14.41 3.56
N THR A 43 23.86 -13.76 2.55
CA THR A 43 23.55 -14.06 1.14
C THR A 43 24.01 -15.44 0.72
N ALA A 44 25.06 -15.99 1.34
CA ALA A 44 25.52 -17.36 1.07
C ALA A 44 24.60 -18.45 1.67
N LEU A 45 23.77 -18.10 2.67
CA LEU A 45 22.78 -19.01 3.26
C LEU A 45 21.51 -19.14 2.42
N PHE A 46 21.27 -18.21 1.50
CA PHE A 46 20.13 -18.26 0.59
C PHE A 46 20.59 -18.72 -0.80
N PRO A 47 19.83 -19.60 -1.48
CA PRO A 47 20.09 -19.94 -2.88
C PRO A 47 20.14 -18.69 -3.75
N LYS A 48 21.02 -18.68 -4.76
CA LYS A 48 21.15 -17.55 -5.70
C LYS A 48 19.84 -17.26 -6.47
N ASP A 49 19.01 -18.29 -6.60
CA ASP A 49 17.70 -18.23 -7.28
C ASP A 49 16.54 -18.00 -6.30
N TRP A 50 16.83 -17.53 -5.08
CA TRP A 50 15.81 -17.15 -4.11
C TRP A 50 15.01 -15.95 -4.65
N PRO A 51 13.67 -16.01 -4.69
CA PRO A 51 12.86 -14.93 -5.22
C PRO A 51 13.05 -13.66 -4.41
N CYS A 52 13.29 -12.56 -5.11
CA CYS A 52 13.33 -11.23 -4.51
C CYS A 52 11.91 -10.78 -4.17
N GLY A 53 11.70 -10.19 -2.98
CA GLY A 53 10.41 -9.64 -2.56
C GLY A 53 9.75 -10.44 -1.43
N CYS A 54 8.45 -10.25 -1.25
CA CYS A 54 7.65 -11.06 -0.33
C CYS A 54 6.33 -11.52 -0.98
N PRO A 55 5.84 -12.73 -0.67
CA PRO A 55 4.59 -13.24 -1.23
C PRO A 55 3.39 -12.32 -1.02
N ASP A 56 3.36 -11.61 0.12
CA ASP A 56 2.26 -10.69 0.46
C ASP A 56 2.24 -9.46 -0.46
N GLN A 57 3.42 -8.96 -0.87
CA GLN A 57 3.50 -7.87 -1.83
C GLN A 57 2.97 -8.32 -3.20
N THR A 58 3.34 -9.51 -3.66
CA THR A 58 2.78 -10.08 -4.91
C THR A 58 1.26 -10.28 -4.80
N ARG A 59 0.71 -10.67 -3.64
CA ARG A 59 -0.75 -10.75 -3.42
C ARG A 59 -1.43 -9.39 -3.53
N VAL A 60 -0.84 -8.35 -2.93
CA VAL A 60 -1.36 -6.97 -3.03
C VAL A 60 -1.31 -6.49 -4.48
N LEU A 61 -0.23 -6.78 -5.21
CA LEU A 61 -0.11 -6.47 -6.64
C LEU A 61 -1.23 -7.16 -7.44
N VAL A 62 -1.47 -8.46 -7.24
CA VAL A 62 -2.54 -9.20 -7.92
C VAL A 62 -3.92 -8.64 -7.59
N ALA A 63 -4.19 -8.30 -6.33
CA ALA A 63 -5.46 -7.69 -5.93
C ALA A 63 -5.69 -6.35 -6.64
N ARG A 64 -4.65 -5.50 -6.69
CA ARG A 64 -4.70 -4.22 -7.42
C ARG A 64 -4.95 -4.41 -8.91
N LEU A 65 -4.26 -5.36 -9.55
CA LEU A 65 -4.44 -5.67 -10.97
C LEU A 65 -5.86 -6.19 -11.26
N THR A 66 -6.43 -6.98 -10.34
CA THR A 66 -7.81 -7.48 -10.45
C THR A 66 -8.80 -6.33 -10.42
N HIS A 67 -8.61 -5.38 -9.50
CA HIS A 67 -9.44 -4.18 -9.43
C HIS A 67 -9.33 -3.33 -10.71
N GLN A 68 -8.11 -3.04 -11.18
CA GLN A 68 -7.88 -2.29 -12.42
C GLN A 68 -8.51 -2.97 -13.65
N GLY A 69 -8.44 -4.30 -13.73
CA GLY A 69 -9.08 -5.06 -14.80
C GLY A 69 -10.61 -4.95 -14.76
N HIS A 70 -11.20 -4.91 -13.56
CA HIS A 70 -12.64 -4.67 -13.40
C HIS A 70 -13.05 -3.27 -13.81
N ASP A 71 -12.28 -2.24 -13.42
CA ASP A 71 -12.56 -0.84 -13.77
C ASP A 71 -12.54 -0.63 -15.29
N LEU A 72 -11.54 -1.20 -15.98
CA LEU A 72 -11.45 -1.18 -17.44
C LEU A 72 -12.63 -1.89 -18.11
N THR A 73 -13.07 -3.01 -17.53
CA THR A 73 -14.21 -3.78 -18.06
C THR A 73 -15.51 -2.99 -17.89
N GLN A 74 -15.71 -2.36 -16.73
CA GLN A 74 -16.87 -1.50 -16.48
C GLN A 74 -16.90 -0.29 -17.41
N HIS A 75 -15.75 0.37 -17.62
CA HIS A 75 -15.68 1.52 -18.51
C HIS A 75 -16.01 1.15 -19.96
N ARG A 76 -15.45 0.04 -20.47
CA ARG A 76 -15.77 -0.46 -21.81
C ARG A 76 -17.25 -0.79 -21.96
N GLN A 77 -17.86 -1.41 -20.96
CA GLN A 77 -19.30 -1.71 -20.98
C GLN A 77 -20.15 -0.43 -20.94
N ALA A 78 -19.74 0.57 -20.17
CA ALA A 78 -20.39 1.87 -20.13
C ALA A 78 -20.31 2.59 -21.49
N GLU A 79 -19.14 2.58 -22.16
CA GLU A 79 -18.97 3.12 -23.51
C GLU A 79 -19.84 2.39 -24.54
N GLU A 80 -19.89 1.06 -24.50
CA GLU A 80 -20.74 0.27 -25.40
C GLU A 80 -22.23 0.54 -25.18
N PHE A 81 -22.64 0.87 -23.96
CA PHE A 81 -24.03 1.22 -23.63
C PHE A 81 -24.38 2.67 -24.04
N LEU A 82 -23.45 3.61 -23.86
CA LEU A 82 -23.59 5.00 -24.29
C LEU A 82 -23.58 5.12 -25.83
N GLY A 83 -22.72 4.36 -26.50
CA GLY A 83 -22.63 4.28 -27.96
C GLY A 83 -23.90 3.72 -28.61
N LYS A 84 -24.62 2.84 -27.91
CA LYS A 84 -25.94 2.33 -28.34
C LYS A 84 -27.06 3.35 -28.11
N GLN A 85 -27.04 4.12 -27.03
CA GLN A 85 -28.02 5.20 -26.77
C GLN A 85 -27.83 6.43 -27.68
N THR A 86 -26.60 6.74 -28.08
CA THR A 86 -26.28 7.91 -28.94
C THR A 86 -26.82 7.74 -30.36
N LEU A 87 -27.10 6.52 -30.81
CA LEU A 87 -27.76 6.26 -32.09
C LEU A 87 -29.27 6.56 -32.06
N GLU A 88 -29.89 6.65 -30.87
CA GLU A 88 -31.33 6.90 -30.72
C GLU A 88 -31.69 8.31 -30.24
N VAL A 89 -30.76 9.08 -29.65
CA VAL A 89 -31.03 10.43 -29.14
C VAL A 89 -29.96 11.42 -29.63
N ALA A 90 -29.97 11.69 -30.93
CA ALA A 90 -29.23 12.81 -31.51
C ALA A 90 -30.09 14.09 -31.48
N THR A 91 -30.42 14.58 -30.29
CA THR A 91 -30.86 15.97 -30.10
C THR A 91 -30.50 16.46 -28.70
N GLU A 92 -29.83 17.61 -28.66
CA GLU A 92 -29.63 18.51 -27.50
C GLU A 92 -28.40 18.29 -26.59
N GLN A 93 -27.28 18.84 -27.07
CA GLN A 93 -26.56 19.99 -26.47
C GLN A 93 -26.51 20.11 -24.93
N GLY A 94 -25.30 19.89 -24.37
CA GLY A 94 -24.81 20.68 -23.22
C GLY A 94 -23.98 19.93 -22.18
N SER A 95 -22.65 19.89 -22.32
CA SER A 95 -21.69 20.03 -21.19
C SER A 95 -20.25 19.97 -21.71
N LYS A 96 -19.59 21.12 -21.82
CA LYS A 96 -18.15 21.19 -22.20
C LYS A 96 -17.21 20.83 -21.04
N ALA A 97 -17.68 20.91 -19.80
CA ALA A 97 -16.89 20.56 -18.61
C ALA A 97 -16.72 19.03 -18.48
N ASN A 98 -17.79 18.27 -18.71
CA ASN A 98 -17.76 16.81 -18.65
C ASN A 98 -16.89 16.17 -19.73
N GLN A 99 -16.72 16.85 -20.87
CA GLN A 99 -15.92 16.31 -21.99
C GLN A 99 -14.41 16.33 -21.68
N TYR A 100 -13.93 17.32 -20.93
CA TYR A 100 -12.52 17.41 -20.56
C TYR A 100 -12.14 16.41 -19.47
N ASP A 101 -13.00 16.25 -18.46
CA ASP A 101 -12.84 15.22 -17.42
C ASP A 101 -12.95 13.81 -17.99
N TYR A 102 -13.86 13.57 -18.94
CA TYR A 102 -13.97 12.28 -19.64
C TYR A 102 -12.70 11.94 -20.43
N CYS A 103 -12.13 12.90 -21.16
CA CYS A 103 -10.87 12.69 -21.89
C CYS A 103 -9.68 12.39 -20.94
N LEU A 104 -9.60 13.07 -19.80
CA LEU A 104 -8.56 12.84 -18.78
C LEU A 104 -8.67 11.45 -18.14
N GLU A 105 -9.89 10.99 -17.85
CA GLU A 105 -10.11 9.66 -17.29
C GLU A 105 -9.77 8.56 -18.31
N LEU A 106 -10.12 8.77 -19.59
CA LEU A 106 -9.74 7.88 -20.69
C LEU A 106 -8.23 7.78 -20.87
N GLU A 107 -7.51 8.90 -20.81
CA GLU A 107 -6.05 8.92 -20.91
C GLU A 107 -5.41 8.14 -19.76
N ARG A 108 -5.90 8.30 -18.53
CA ARG A 108 -5.44 7.51 -17.37
C ARG A 108 -5.72 6.03 -17.55
N LEU A 109 -6.92 5.67 -18.02
CA LEU A 109 -7.32 4.27 -18.24
C LEU A 109 -6.52 3.61 -19.37
N LEU A 110 -6.18 4.36 -20.42
CA LEU A 110 -5.30 3.87 -21.50
C LEU A 110 -3.89 3.59 -21.00
N VAL A 111 -3.33 4.47 -20.16
CA VAL A 111 -2.03 4.24 -19.51
C VAL A 111 -2.07 3.02 -18.60
N VAL A 112 -3.16 2.82 -17.84
CA VAL A 112 -3.36 1.63 -17.01
C VAL A 112 -3.46 0.37 -17.88
N ALA A 113 -4.21 0.41 -18.98
CA ALA A 113 -4.39 -0.72 -19.90
C ALA A 113 -3.08 -1.16 -20.57
N ASP A 114 -2.18 -0.22 -20.86
CA ASP A 114 -0.86 -0.52 -21.44
C ASP A 114 0.11 -1.14 -20.41
N GLN A 115 0.02 -0.72 -19.14
CA GLN A 115 0.88 -1.23 -18.06
C GLN A 115 0.39 -2.52 -17.42
N LEU A 116 -0.90 -2.84 -17.56
CA LEU A 116 -1.55 -3.99 -16.92
C LEU A 116 -0.91 -5.33 -17.34
N PRO A 117 -0.64 -5.61 -18.64
CA PRO A 117 -0.08 -6.89 -19.07
C PRO A 117 1.33 -7.11 -18.52
N ASN A 118 2.16 -6.07 -18.51
CA ASN A 118 3.53 -6.13 -17.99
C ASN A 118 3.54 -6.39 -16.49
N SER A 119 2.68 -5.68 -15.75
CA SER A 119 2.54 -5.85 -14.30
C SER A 119 1.97 -7.22 -13.93
N ALA A 120 1.01 -7.73 -14.72
CA ALA A 120 0.45 -9.07 -14.55
C ALA A 120 1.47 -10.16 -14.88
N HIS A 121 2.28 -9.96 -15.92
CA HIS A 121 3.36 -10.88 -16.27
C HIS A 121 4.42 -10.94 -15.16
N GLN A 122 4.85 -9.80 -14.64
CA GLN A 122 5.77 -9.74 -13.50
C GLN A 122 5.19 -10.45 -12.28
N ALA A 123 3.93 -10.14 -11.91
CA ALA A 123 3.28 -10.78 -10.77
C ALA A 123 3.17 -12.32 -10.96
N LYS A 124 2.96 -12.78 -12.19
CA LYS A 124 2.94 -14.20 -12.53
C LYS A 124 4.32 -14.84 -12.38
N GLU A 125 5.38 -14.23 -12.91
CA GLU A 125 6.75 -14.75 -12.79
C GLU A 125 7.20 -14.80 -11.33
N GLU A 126 6.91 -13.75 -10.55
CA GLU A 126 7.17 -13.74 -9.10
C GLU A 126 6.39 -14.85 -8.40
N TRP A 127 5.11 -15.03 -8.73
CA TRP A 127 4.29 -16.07 -8.13
C TRP A 127 4.79 -17.48 -8.45
N GLU A 128 5.16 -17.75 -9.70
CA GLU A 128 5.75 -19.02 -10.14
C GLU A 128 7.12 -19.27 -9.49
N ALA A 129 7.92 -18.22 -9.30
CA ALA A 129 9.18 -18.30 -8.57
C ALA A 129 8.92 -18.69 -7.11
N TRP A 130 7.96 -18.05 -6.43
CA TRP A 130 7.58 -18.42 -5.06
C TRP A 130 6.96 -19.82 -4.96
N ASP A 131 6.19 -20.24 -5.97
CA ASP A 131 5.54 -21.56 -5.99
C ASP A 131 6.56 -22.71 -6.06
N ARG A 132 7.65 -22.51 -6.81
CA ARG A 132 8.78 -23.46 -6.88
C ARG A 132 9.45 -23.69 -5.53
N TRP A 133 9.32 -22.75 -4.60
CA TRP A 133 9.87 -22.84 -3.24
C TRP A 133 8.84 -23.28 -2.18
N ARG A 134 7.61 -23.66 -2.56
CA ARG A 134 6.63 -24.20 -1.60
C ARG A 134 7.02 -25.60 -1.11
N PRO A 135 6.79 -25.91 0.18
CA PRO A 135 7.03 -27.25 0.73
C PRO A 135 6.20 -28.36 0.07
N GLU A 136 5.00 -28.07 -0.45
CA GLU A 136 4.08 -29.10 -0.98
C GLU A 136 4.42 -29.56 -2.43
N GLY A 137 5.36 -28.90 -3.13
CA GLY A 137 5.69 -29.20 -4.53
C GLY A 137 7.10 -28.79 -4.99
N GLY A 138 7.97 -28.36 -4.09
CA GLY A 138 9.30 -27.79 -4.37
C GLY A 138 10.40 -28.28 -3.41
N CYS A 139 11.65 -27.89 -3.69
CA CYS A 139 12.92 -28.47 -3.19
C CYS A 139 13.24 -28.32 -1.68
N LEU A 140 12.24 -28.25 -0.80
CA LEU A 140 12.45 -28.10 0.64
C LEU A 140 12.41 -29.40 1.46
N CYS A 141 12.39 -30.57 0.80
CA CYS A 141 12.50 -31.84 1.51
C CYS A 141 13.76 -32.60 1.09
N PRO A 142 14.75 -32.81 1.98
CA PRO A 142 15.54 -34.02 1.89
C PRO A 142 14.61 -35.16 2.31
N THR A 143 13.88 -35.73 1.35
CA THR A 143 13.31 -37.07 1.56
C THR A 143 14.50 -37.95 1.90
N GLY A 144 14.55 -38.42 3.15
CA GLY A 144 15.55 -39.36 3.61
C GLY A 144 15.45 -40.65 2.80
N ALA A 145 16.17 -40.70 1.70
CA ALA A 145 16.37 -41.89 0.91
C ALA A 145 17.79 -41.82 0.35
N ASN A 146 18.57 -42.84 0.70
CA ASN A 146 19.89 -43.12 0.18
C ASN A 146 19.91 -43.00 -1.35
N ASN A 147 20.57 -41.96 -1.87
CA ASN A 147 21.22 -42.02 -3.16
C ASN A 147 22.24 -40.88 -3.27
N VAL A 148 23.50 -41.31 -3.28
CA VAL A 148 24.71 -40.61 -3.71
C VAL A 148 24.42 -39.49 -4.71
N TRP A 149 24.54 -38.24 -4.28
CA TRP A 149 24.70 -37.10 -5.18
C TRP A 149 26.18 -36.75 -5.19
N GLY A 150 26.79 -36.92 -6.36
CA GLY A 150 28.16 -36.57 -6.63
C GLY A 150 28.35 -35.05 -6.60
N ASP A 151 29.55 -34.69 -6.18
CA ASP A 151 30.17 -33.37 -6.12
C ASP A 151 29.59 -32.37 -5.10
N GLY A 152 30.48 -31.94 -4.22
CA GLY A 152 30.16 -31.34 -2.94
C GLY A 152 29.93 -29.85 -3.05
N ILE A 153 28.67 -29.42 -3.00
CA ILE A 153 28.24 -28.22 -2.28
C ILE A 153 26.88 -28.53 -1.64
N ILE A 154 26.89 -29.03 -0.41
CA ILE A 154 25.68 -29.06 0.42
C ILE A 154 25.45 -27.61 0.84
N ALA A 155 24.64 -26.88 0.07
CA ALA A 155 24.11 -25.61 0.54
C ALA A 155 23.26 -25.93 1.79
N PRO A 156 23.57 -25.37 2.97
CA PRO A 156 22.73 -25.56 4.14
C PRO A 156 21.37 -24.96 3.81
N LEU A 157 20.33 -25.79 3.84
CA LEU A 157 18.95 -25.34 3.72
C LEU A 157 18.72 -24.18 4.71
N PRO A 158 17.90 -23.17 4.36
CA PRO A 158 17.51 -22.15 5.33
C PRO A 158 16.92 -22.85 6.55
N LEU A 159 17.29 -22.38 7.76
CA LEU A 159 16.91 -23.01 9.03
C LEU A 159 15.43 -23.38 8.99
N THR A 160 15.15 -24.68 8.97
CA THR A 160 13.80 -25.19 9.18
C THR A 160 13.40 -24.75 10.57
N ILE A 161 12.46 -23.80 10.67
CA ILE A 161 11.89 -23.39 11.95
C ILE A 161 11.07 -24.58 12.44
N THR A 162 11.68 -25.40 13.30
CA THR A 162 11.02 -26.54 13.93
C THR A 162 10.41 -26.08 15.24
N TYR A 163 9.08 -26.14 15.32
CA TYR A 163 8.35 -25.93 16.56
C TYR A 163 8.47 -27.20 17.40
N THR A 164 8.94 -27.05 18.64
CA THR A 164 9.25 -28.16 19.53
C THR A 164 8.06 -28.55 20.41
N SER A 165 7.06 -27.67 20.53
CA SER A 165 5.86 -27.92 21.33
C SER A 165 4.58 -27.38 20.69
N GLU A 166 3.44 -27.96 21.08
CA GLU A 166 2.12 -27.46 20.70
C GLU A 166 1.86 -26.06 21.27
N ALA A 167 2.42 -25.74 22.44
CA ALA A 167 2.26 -24.43 23.07
C ALA A 167 2.85 -23.31 22.20
N GLU A 168 4.03 -23.53 21.60
CA GLU A 168 4.66 -22.59 20.67
C GLU A 168 3.80 -22.36 19.43
N LEU A 169 3.16 -23.41 18.90
CA LEU A 169 2.24 -23.28 17.76
C LEU A 169 0.99 -22.47 18.11
N ARG A 170 0.41 -22.71 19.29
CA ARG A 170 -0.75 -21.95 19.78
C ARG A 170 -0.41 -20.49 20.01
N GLU A 171 0.77 -20.20 20.53
CA GLU A 171 1.27 -18.84 20.71
C GLU A 171 1.47 -18.14 19.36
N LEU A 172 2.05 -18.83 18.38
CA LEU A 172 2.23 -18.29 17.04
C LEU A 172 0.89 -17.95 16.37
N GLU A 173 -0.12 -18.80 16.52
CA GLU A 173 -1.46 -18.52 15.98
C GLU A 173 -2.12 -17.33 16.68
N ASN A 174 -1.95 -17.22 18.01
CA ASN A 174 -2.43 -16.05 18.75
C ASN A 174 -1.77 -14.76 18.25
N LEU A 175 -0.45 -14.78 18.07
CA LEU A 175 0.31 -13.65 17.55
C LEU A 175 -0.10 -13.31 16.11
N ARG A 176 -0.32 -14.31 15.25
CA ARG A 176 -0.82 -14.09 13.89
C ARG A 176 -2.17 -13.39 13.88
N MET A 177 -3.12 -13.86 14.68
CA MET A 177 -4.43 -13.21 14.81
C MET A 177 -4.28 -11.76 15.31
N ARG A 178 -3.42 -11.52 16.30
CA ARG A 178 -3.19 -10.18 16.82
C ARG A 178 -2.55 -9.24 15.82
N VAL A 179 -1.61 -9.73 15.01
CA VAL A 179 -1.02 -8.98 13.90
C VAL A 179 -2.10 -8.65 12.85
N ALA A 180 -2.95 -9.61 12.50
CA ALA A 180 -4.03 -9.37 11.54
C ALA A 180 -5.01 -8.29 12.03
N LEU A 181 -5.37 -8.31 13.32
CA LEU A 181 -6.22 -7.28 13.93
C LEU A 181 -5.57 -5.89 13.88
N LEU A 182 -4.28 -5.80 14.23
CA LEU A 182 -3.54 -4.54 14.17
C LEU A 182 -3.41 -4.02 12.73
N GLN A 183 -3.20 -4.91 11.76
CA GLN A 183 -3.18 -4.55 10.34
C GLN A 183 -4.53 -4.00 9.88
N GLN A 184 -5.63 -4.59 10.33
CA GLN A 184 -6.97 -4.10 10.05
C GLN A 184 -7.22 -2.72 10.67
N GLU A 185 -6.78 -2.49 11.90
CA GLU A 185 -6.86 -1.19 12.57
C GLU A 185 -6.08 -0.13 11.79
N THR A 186 -4.82 -0.40 11.44
CA THR A 186 -4.00 0.50 10.61
C THR A 186 -4.65 0.77 9.25
N TYR A 187 -5.26 -0.24 8.62
CA TYR A 187 -5.96 -0.07 7.35
C TYR A 187 -7.16 0.87 7.48
N ILE A 188 -7.96 0.74 8.54
CA ILE A 188 -9.10 1.62 8.80
C ILE A 188 -8.62 3.05 9.07
N GLU A 189 -7.59 3.22 9.89
CA GLU A 189 -6.98 4.53 10.15
C GLU A 189 -6.51 5.19 8.86
N GLN A 190 -5.81 4.44 7.99
CA GLN A 190 -5.35 4.95 6.71
C GLN A 190 -6.53 5.32 5.80
N ALA A 191 -7.56 4.46 5.71
CA ALA A 191 -8.74 4.74 4.90
C ALA A 191 -9.49 5.99 5.39
N LEU A 192 -9.60 6.19 6.71
CA LEU A 192 -10.19 7.39 7.30
C LEU A 192 -9.35 8.63 6.97
N LEU A 193 -8.03 8.54 7.10
CA LEU A 193 -7.11 9.62 6.74
C LEU A 193 -7.23 9.99 5.26
N ASP A 194 -7.24 9.01 4.36
CA ASP A 194 -7.35 9.24 2.91
C ASP A 194 -8.68 9.90 2.55
N THR A 195 -9.76 9.51 3.23
CA THR A 195 -11.11 10.08 3.02
C THR A 195 -11.20 11.52 3.55
N LEU A 196 -10.60 11.81 4.70
CA LEU A 196 -10.74 13.11 5.38
C LEU A 196 -9.65 14.12 4.99
N SER A 197 -8.48 13.68 4.52
CA SER A 197 -7.34 14.53 4.15
C SER A 197 -7.67 15.62 3.13
N PRO A 198 -8.44 15.37 2.04
CA PRO A 198 -8.84 16.42 1.11
C PRO A 198 -9.70 17.50 1.77
N GLN A 199 -10.62 17.09 2.65
CA GLN A 199 -11.53 17.99 3.37
C GLN A 199 -10.77 18.82 4.41
N LEU A 200 -9.85 18.20 5.16
CA LEU A 200 -8.99 18.87 6.14
C LEU A 200 -8.05 19.89 5.50
N SER A 201 -7.56 19.61 4.29
CA SER A 201 -6.68 20.52 3.53
C SER A 201 -7.42 21.76 3.01
N SER A 202 -8.74 21.68 2.88
CA SER A 202 -9.64 22.70 2.35
C SER A 202 -10.23 23.63 3.44
N ILE A 203 -9.97 23.34 4.74
CA ILE A 203 -10.43 24.15 5.90
C ILE A 203 -9.79 25.56 5.95
N VAL A 204 -8.89 25.90 5.04
CA VAL A 204 -8.34 27.26 4.93
C VAL A 204 -9.46 28.24 4.54
N PRO A 205 -9.65 29.35 5.27
CA PRO A 205 -10.69 30.34 4.95
C PRO A 205 -10.53 30.87 3.52
N GLY A 206 -11.48 30.57 2.63
CA GLY A 206 -11.44 30.98 1.22
C GLY A 206 -12.53 30.33 0.36
N PRO A 207 -12.55 30.60 -0.97
CA PRO A 207 -13.57 30.12 -1.93
C PRO A 207 -13.65 28.59 -2.15
N GLY A 208 -13.02 27.80 -1.29
CA GLY A 208 -13.05 26.35 -1.31
C GLY A 208 -13.15 25.75 0.09
N CYS A 209 -13.66 26.51 1.07
CA CYS A 209 -13.95 26.02 2.41
C CYS A 209 -15.09 24.99 2.34
N PRO A 210 -14.99 23.84 3.02
CA PRO A 210 -16.08 22.87 3.06
C PRO A 210 -17.27 23.47 3.83
N ASP A 211 -18.49 23.07 3.44
CA ASP A 211 -19.71 23.54 4.08
C ASP A 211 -19.71 23.26 5.60
N LEU A 212 -20.37 24.12 6.37
CA LEU A 212 -20.46 24.02 7.82
C LEU A 212 -21.08 22.69 8.26
N SER A 213 -22.00 22.14 7.48
CA SER A 213 -22.59 20.82 7.73
C SER A 213 -21.55 19.69 7.63
N VAL A 214 -20.62 19.79 6.67
CA VAL A 214 -19.53 18.84 6.44
C VAL A 214 -18.52 18.90 7.59
N LEU A 215 -18.12 20.11 8.00
CA LEU A 215 -17.23 20.32 9.15
C LEU A 215 -17.81 19.75 10.45
N ARG A 216 -19.12 19.95 10.68
CA ARG A 216 -19.83 19.38 11.84
C ARG A 216 -19.89 17.86 11.77
N GLY A 217 -20.14 17.30 10.59
CA GLY A 217 -20.10 15.85 10.35
C GLY A 217 -18.73 15.26 10.65
N MET A 218 -17.66 15.92 10.22
CA MET A 218 -16.28 15.50 10.50
C MET A 218 -15.94 15.55 11.99
N TYR A 219 -16.34 16.62 12.69
CA TYR A 219 -16.15 16.72 14.14
C TYR A 219 -16.91 15.61 14.87
N SER A 220 -18.15 15.33 14.46
CA SER A 220 -18.97 14.27 15.05
C SER A 220 -18.33 12.90 14.84
N LEU A 221 -17.81 12.62 13.64
CA LEU A 221 -17.13 11.36 13.31
C LEU A 221 -15.83 11.17 14.11
N LEU A 222 -15.00 12.22 14.21
CA LEU A 222 -13.68 12.15 14.85
C LEU A 222 -13.71 12.30 16.38
N GLY A 223 -14.66 13.07 16.91
CA GLY A 223 -14.76 13.40 18.32
C GLY A 223 -15.78 12.55 19.09
N GLU A 224 -16.88 12.18 18.45
CA GLU A 224 -18.03 11.55 19.11
C GLU A 224 -18.43 10.19 18.50
N GLY A 225 -17.60 9.63 17.62
CA GLY A 225 -17.86 8.33 17.00
C GLY A 225 -19.03 8.33 16.01
N GLY A 226 -19.38 9.50 15.47
CA GLY A 226 -20.44 9.67 14.46
C GLY A 226 -21.85 9.87 15.02
N GLU A 227 -22.00 10.07 16.34
CA GLU A 227 -23.29 10.49 16.89
C GLU A 227 -23.68 11.90 16.41
N ARG A 228 -24.98 12.12 16.17
CA ARG A 228 -25.47 13.42 15.72
C ARG A 228 -25.55 14.38 16.91
N PHE A 229 -24.66 15.37 16.93
CA PHE A 229 -24.70 16.44 17.91
C PHE A 229 -25.85 17.42 17.63
N PRO A 230 -26.70 17.77 18.61
CA PRO A 230 -27.70 18.81 18.45
C PRO A 230 -27.01 20.18 18.33
N ALA A 231 -26.99 20.73 17.12
CA ALA A 231 -26.45 22.06 16.89
C ALA A 231 -27.53 23.13 17.01
N ILE A 232 -27.22 24.18 17.76
CA ILE A 232 -28.09 25.35 17.96
C ILE A 232 -28.06 26.29 16.74
N VAL A 233 -27.05 26.15 15.88
CA VAL A 233 -26.84 26.97 14.68
C VAL A 233 -27.33 26.21 13.45
N LEU A 234 -28.35 26.75 12.79
CA LEU A 234 -28.85 26.29 11.49
C LEU A 234 -27.84 26.64 10.40
N ASP A 235 -27.29 25.62 9.75
CA ASP A 235 -26.44 25.78 8.58
C ASP A 235 -27.39 26.17 7.43
N SER A 236 -27.37 27.46 7.05
CA SER A 236 -28.22 27.99 5.98
C SER A 236 -27.32 28.22 4.78
N GLU A 237 -27.54 27.53 3.66
CA GLU A 237 -26.97 27.95 2.38
C GLU A 237 -27.64 29.28 1.95
N PRO A 238 -26.88 30.28 1.48
CA PRO A 238 -27.49 31.40 0.78
C PRO A 238 -27.97 30.94 -0.60
N ASP A 239 -29.27 31.09 -0.86
CA ASP A 239 -29.91 30.92 -2.18
C ASP A 239 -29.25 31.76 -3.29
#